data_AF-A0A349DWQ5-F1
#
_entry.id   AF-A0A349DWQ5-F1
#
_cell.length_a   1.000
_cell.length_b   1.000
_cell.length_c   1.000
_cell.angle_alpha   90.00
_cell.angle_beta   90.00
_cell.angle_gamma   90.00
#
_symmetry.space_group_name_H-M   'P 1'
#
loop_
_entity.id
_entity.type
_entity.pdbx_description
1 polymer ?
#
loop_
_entity_poly.entity_id
_entity_poly.type
_entity_poly.pdbx_seq_one_letter_code
_entity_poly.pdbx_strand_id
1 'polypeptide(L)'
;MSESIQQELLMVDPQKLFVSKKYRKVLQQTVHKFVIKKRLDKSAEKNLFQQLETFIHTEAGEYIQIHFDPHYHLLLSFFERVV
;
A
#
# COMPACT_ATOMS: atom_id res chain seq x y z
N MET A 1 3.08 10.16 -17.12
CA MET A 1 4.30 10.21 -16.28
C MET A 1 5.15 9.02 -16.68
N SER A 2 6.44 9.21 -16.94
CA SER A 2 7.36 8.11 -17.26
C SER A 2 7.69 7.30 -16.01
N GLU A 3 7.92 6.00 -16.16
CA GLU A 3 8.32 5.08 -15.08
C GLU A 3 9.56 5.57 -14.30
N SER A 4 10.45 6.31 -14.98
CA SER A 4 11.64 6.92 -14.38
C SER A 4 11.34 7.91 -13.26
N ILE A 5 10.32 8.76 -13.42
CA ILE A 5 9.93 9.77 -12.41
C ILE A 5 9.29 9.09 -11.19
N GLN A 6 8.59 7.98 -11.42
CA GLN A 6 7.99 7.21 -10.33
C GLN A 6 9.06 6.51 -9.51
N GLN A 7 10.07 5.90 -10.14
CA GLN A 7 11.22 5.34 -9.44
C GLN A 7 12.00 6.40 -8.64
N GLU A 8 12.20 7.59 -9.21
CA GLU A 8 12.85 8.71 -8.50
C GLU A 8 12.06 9.17 -7.27
N LEU A 9 10.73 9.29 -7.39
CA LEU A 9 9.87 9.68 -6.27
C LEU A 9 9.86 8.63 -5.14
N LEU A 10 10.06 7.35 -5.48
CA LEU A 10 10.17 6.24 -4.52
C LEU A 10 11.52 6.20 -3.80
N MET A 11 12.59 6.61 -4.48
CA MET A 11 13.91 6.75 -3.89
C MET A 11 13.98 7.93 -2.91
N VAL A 12 13.18 8.98 -3.14
CA VAL A 12 13.15 10.18 -2.28
C VAL A 12 12.25 9.99 -1.07
N ASP A 13 11.09 9.35 -1.24
CA ASP A 13 10.16 9.09 -0.15
C ASP A 13 9.32 7.83 -0.44
N PRO A 14 9.74 6.66 0.08
CA PRO A 14 9.04 5.41 -0.17
C PRO A 14 7.64 5.40 0.48
N GLN A 15 7.34 6.29 1.43
CA GLN A 15 5.99 6.38 2.02
C GLN A 15 4.95 6.93 1.05
N LYS A 16 5.37 7.67 0.00
CA LYS A 16 4.47 8.18 -1.06
C LYS A 16 3.72 7.07 -1.80
N LEU A 17 4.21 5.83 -1.75
CA LEU A 17 3.52 4.64 -2.25
C LEU A 17 2.13 4.48 -1.65
N PHE A 18 2.05 4.65 -0.33
CA PHE A 18 0.85 4.41 0.46
C PHE A 18 -0.17 5.53 0.30
N VAL A 19 0.28 6.71 -0.12
CA VAL A 19 -0.56 7.88 -0.43
C VAL A 19 -1.17 7.79 -1.83
N SER A 20 -0.69 6.88 -2.69
CA SER A 20 -1.21 6.77 -4.06
C SER A 20 -2.67 6.31 -4.08
N LYS A 21 -3.51 6.99 -4.88
CA LYS A 21 -4.94 6.63 -5.05
C LYS A 21 -5.13 5.18 -5.46
N LYS A 22 -4.17 4.62 -6.21
CA LYS A 22 -4.25 3.27 -6.74
C LYS A 22 -3.86 2.22 -5.70
N TYR A 23 -2.85 2.48 -4.87
CA TYR A 23 -2.59 1.67 -3.67
C TYR A 23 -3.84 1.59 -2.77
N ARG A 24 -4.44 2.75 -2.47
CA ARG A 24 -5.64 2.83 -1.63
C ARG A 24 -6.79 1.98 -2.16
N LYS A 25 -7.04 2.01 -3.48
CA LYS A 25 -8.05 1.17 -4.13
C LYS A 25 -7.73 -0.32 -3.99
N VAL A 26 -6.48 -0.72 -4.20
CA VAL A 26 -6.05 -2.12 -4.07
C VAL A 26 -6.20 -2.60 -2.63
N LEU A 27 -5.80 -1.78 -1.65
CA LEU A 27 -5.97 -2.07 -0.23
C LEU A 27 -7.45 -2.27 0.12
N GLN A 28 -8.32 -1.35 -0.30
CA GLN A 28 -9.75 -1.44 -0.06
C GLN A 28 -10.37 -2.72 -0.66
N GLN A 29 -10.02 -3.06 -1.91
CA GLN A 29 -10.48 -4.29 -2.56
C GLN A 29 -9.98 -5.55 -1.82
N THR A 30 -8.76 -5.52 -1.31
CA THR A 30 -8.16 -6.64 -0.57
C THR A 30 -8.90 -6.85 0.75
N VAL A 31 -9.16 -5.77 1.50
CA VAL A 31 -9.95 -5.81 2.74
C VAL A 31 -11.36 -6.32 2.49
N HIS A 32 -12.03 -5.81 1.44
CA HIS A 32 -13.36 -6.26 1.06
C HIS A 32 -13.41 -7.77 0.75
N LYS A 33 -12.46 -8.29 -0.04
CA LYS A 33 -12.34 -9.74 -0.32
C LYS A 33 -12.10 -10.55 0.95
N PHE A 34 -11.28 -10.03 1.87
CA PHE A 34 -11.00 -10.70 3.15
C PHE A 34 -12.26 -10.79 4.03
N VAL A 35 -13.01 -9.69 4.15
CA VAL A 35 -14.28 -9.63 4.91
C VAL A 35 -15.28 -10.64 4.37
N ILE A 36 -15.47 -10.70 3.05
CA ILE A 36 -16.33 -11.70 2.40
C ILE A 36 -15.84 -13.12 2.71
N LYS A 37 -14.55 -13.39 2.52
CA LYS A 37 -13.97 -14.73 2.76
C LYS A 37 -14.14 -15.18 4.21
N LYS A 38 -14.07 -14.26 5.16
CA LYS A 38 -14.21 -14.52 6.60
C LYS A 38 -15.64 -14.38 7.11
N ARG A 39 -16.61 -14.05 6.24
CA ARG A 39 -18.02 -13.81 6.60
C ARG A 39 -18.17 -12.79 7.73
N LEU A 40 -17.35 -11.74 7.67
CA LEU A 40 -17.39 -10.64 8.63
C LEU A 40 -18.43 -9.61 8.21
N ASP A 41 -18.92 -8.85 9.18
CA ASP A 41 -19.86 -7.78 8.93
C ASP A 41 -19.23 -6.64 8.14
N LYS A 42 -20.09 -5.89 7.42
CA LYS A 42 -19.67 -4.71 6.65
C LYS A 42 -19.07 -3.60 7.54
N SER A 43 -19.43 -3.55 8.82
CA SER A 43 -18.79 -2.66 9.81
C SER A 43 -17.33 -3.03 10.07
N ALA A 44 -16.99 -4.32 10.00
CA ALA A 44 -15.61 -4.80 10.13
C ALA A 44 -14.75 -4.35 8.94
N GLU A 45 -15.32 -4.24 7.73
CA GLU A 45 -14.59 -3.73 6.55
C GLU A 45 -14.04 -2.32 6.78
N LYS A 46 -14.87 -1.41 7.28
CA LYS A 46 -14.47 -0.01 7.54
C LYS A 46 -13.43 0.06 8.65
N ASN A 47 -13.63 -0.69 9.73
CA ASN A 47 -12.69 -0.73 10.86
C ASN A 47 -11.33 -1.32 10.46
N LEU A 48 -11.32 -2.44 9.75
CA LEU A 48 -10.10 -3.08 9.26
C LEU A 48 -9.34 -2.17 8.28
N PHE A 49 -10.06 -1.50 7.38
CA PHE A 49 -9.45 -0.56 6.46
C PHE A 49 -8.79 0.62 7.20
N GLN A 50 -9.46 1.21 8.18
CA GLN A 50 -8.89 2.29 9.00
C GLN A 50 -7.70 1.82 9.85
N GLN A 51 -7.77 0.64 10.46
CA GLN A 51 -6.67 0.07 11.22
C GLN A 51 -5.44 -0.17 10.34
N LEU A 52 -5.63 -0.70 9.12
CA LEU A 52 -4.55 -0.91 8.17
C LEU A 52 -3.97 0.41 7.66
N GLU A 53 -4.80 1.40 7.30
CA GLU A 53 -4.29 2.75 6.94
C GLU A 53 -3.44 3.33 8.09
N THR A 54 -3.92 3.23 9.33
CA THR A 54 -3.18 3.75 10.49
C THR A 54 -1.85 3.02 10.67
N PHE A 55 -1.87 1.69 10.69
CA PHE A 55 -0.66 0.87 10.83
C PHE A 55 0.38 1.16 9.73
N ILE A 56 -0.07 1.36 8.50
CA ILE A 56 0.81 1.69 7.37
C ILE A 56 1.47 3.06 7.57
N HIS A 57 0.73 4.04 8.10
CA HIS A 57 1.23 5.40 8.29
C HIS A 57 2.01 5.61 9.60
N THR A 58 1.89 4.71 10.58
CA THR A 58 2.61 4.80 11.86
C THR A 58 3.77 3.83 11.93
N GLU A 59 3.51 2.52 11.88
CA GLU A 59 4.48 1.50 12.21
C GLU A 59 5.22 0.98 10.97
N ALA A 60 4.46 0.64 9.91
CA ALA A 60 5.08 0.14 8.69
C ALA A 60 5.77 1.27 7.90
N GLY A 61 5.30 2.51 8.01
CA GLY A 61 5.86 3.67 7.32
C GLY A 61 7.31 3.94 7.75
N GLU A 62 7.58 3.94 9.05
CA GLU A 62 8.94 4.11 9.59
C GLU A 62 9.84 2.93 9.23
N TYR A 63 9.34 1.70 9.39
CA TYR A 63 10.08 0.49 9.04
C TYR A 63 10.48 0.49 7.55
N ILE A 64 9.54 0.83 6.66
CA ILE A 64 9.80 0.90 5.23
C ILE A 64 10.77 2.03 4.94
N GLN A 65 10.65 3.20 5.56
CA GLN A 65 11.61 4.28 5.33
C GLN A 65 13.05 3.90 5.71
N ILE A 66 13.23 3.08 6.73
CA ILE A 66 14.56 2.62 7.20
C ILE A 66 15.09 1.45 6.35
N HIS A 67 14.22 0.56 5.90
CA HIS A 67 14.60 -0.72 5.27
C HIS A 67 14.22 -0.84 3.79
N PHE A 68 13.75 0.24 3.16
CA PHE A 68 13.38 0.24 1.75
C PHE A 68 14.62 0.02 0.89
N ASP A 69 14.69 -1.17 0.29
CA ASP A 69 15.65 -1.47 -0.76
C ASP A 69 14.96 -1.34 -2.13
N PRO A 70 15.35 -0.39 -2.98
CA PRO A 70 14.80 -0.26 -4.31
C PRO A 70 15.09 -1.47 -5.22
N HIS A 71 16.04 -2.34 -4.84
CA HIS A 71 16.31 -3.62 -5.48
C HIS A 71 15.39 -4.75 -5.03
N TYR A 72 14.35 -4.51 -4.21
CA TYR A 72 13.28 -5.49 -4.01
C TYR A 72 12.47 -5.70 -5.31
N HIS A 73 13.02 -6.51 -6.22
CA HIS A 73 12.42 -6.90 -7.50
C HIS A 73 11.03 -7.55 -7.34
N LEU A 74 10.70 -8.00 -6.13
CA LEU A 74 9.42 -8.60 -5.77
C LEU A 74 8.28 -7.58 -5.62
N LEU A 75 8.60 -6.30 -5.38
CA LEU A 75 7.58 -5.25 -5.28
C LEU A 75 7.30 -4.59 -6.63
N LEU A 76 8.22 -4.71 -7.60
CA LEU A 76 8.13 -4.12 -8.95
C LEU A 76 6.83 -4.51 -9.68
N SER A 77 6.43 -5.78 -9.71
CA SER A 77 5.18 -6.19 -10.36
C SER A 77 3.91 -5.70 -9.64
N PHE A 78 4.00 -5.40 -8.34
CA PHE A 78 2.94 -4.71 -7.62
C PHE A 78 2.88 -3.23 -8.03
N PHE A 79 4.04 -2.61 -8.27
CA PHE A 79 4.19 -1.21 -8.65
C PHE A 79 3.87 -0.91 -10.13
N GLU A 80 4.22 -1.80 -11.07
CA GLU A 80 3.79 -1.73 -12.49
C GLU A 80 2.26 -1.74 -12.58
N ARG A 81 1.61 -2.54 -11.73
CA ARG A 81 0.15 -2.58 -11.63
C ARG A 81 -0.45 -1.38 -10.91
N VAL A 82 0.33 -0.40 -10.44
CA VAL A 82 -0.09 0.84 -9.76
C VAL A 82 0.09 2.09 -10.66
N VAL A 83 0.49 1.91 -11.92
CA VAL A 83 0.45 2.96 -12.99
C VAL A 83 -0.86 2.95 -13.76
#